data_AF-A0A0M1J4D8-F1
#
_entry.id   AF-A0A0M1J4D8-F1
#
_cell.length_a   1.000
_cell.length_b   1.000
_cell.length_c   1.000
_cell.angle_alpha   90.00
_cell.angle_beta   90.00
_cell.angle_gamma   90.00
#
_symmetry.space_group_name_H-M   'P 1'
#
loop_
_entity.id
_entity.type
_entity.pdbx_description
1 polymer ?
#
loop_
_entity_poly.entity_id
_entity_poly.type
_entity_poly.pdbx_seq_one_letter_code
_entity_poly.pdbx_strand_id
1 'polypeptide(L)'
;MVRSDGLRDFRLEESHLDELSRYVRLMESRSIFSRVNAEVSGDHFALGSGILSHVNAFFDQKNKSFSKLWQGASYLTEFINLLDSRNILPNHLHGHVLSITSDGLEGMNAPFNPNMDNPKANLLRQLGKLYQHKRSNVDPDVDIRSVFRHIKRALPATFQAQVQKHLQDLPTPKQIIDLRIQETVDKFINPVTEYPYTIVCNWLKNETQGKDNGIDKVADYFGQTPQQAILEILQQDRSAEADPRHQKNAKAEPRHQKTKPQSQIGSLNLRTIHNAAVRAA
;
A
#
# COMPACT_ATOMS: atom_id res chain seq x y z
N MET A 1 -19.60 -20.01 17.46
CA MET A 1 -19.11 -21.36 17.81
C MET A 1 -17.74 -21.57 17.16
N VAL A 2 -16.69 -21.88 17.93
CA VAL A 2 -15.29 -21.96 17.44
C VAL A 2 -15.04 -23.37 16.88
N ARG A 3 -14.36 -23.48 15.72
CA ARG A 3 -14.00 -24.79 15.14
C ARG A 3 -12.95 -25.49 16.03
N SER A 4 -12.82 -26.81 15.89
CA SER A 4 -11.92 -27.65 16.69
C SER A 4 -10.43 -27.29 16.58
N ASP A 5 -10.05 -26.49 15.59
CA ASP A 5 -8.70 -25.96 15.34
C ASP A 5 -8.47 -24.55 15.96
N GLY A 6 -9.46 -24.01 16.68
CA GLY A 6 -9.39 -22.68 17.29
C GLY A 6 -9.65 -21.53 16.31
N LEU A 7 -9.88 -21.80 15.02
CA LEU A 7 -10.20 -20.80 14.01
C LEU A 7 -11.71 -20.52 13.98
N ARG A 8 -12.06 -19.23 13.83
CA ARG A 8 -13.45 -18.79 13.69
C ARG A 8 -13.97 -19.19 12.30
N ASP A 9 -15.19 -19.71 12.23
CA ASP A 9 -15.80 -20.05 10.94
C ASP A 9 -16.44 -18.82 10.29
N PHE A 10 -15.73 -18.21 9.35
CA PHE A 10 -16.18 -17.04 8.59
C PHE A 10 -17.22 -17.38 7.50
N ARG A 11 -17.82 -18.58 7.51
CA ARG A 11 -19.06 -18.82 6.75
C ARG A 11 -20.31 -18.40 7.51
N LEU A 12 -20.19 -18.13 8.82
CA LEU A 12 -21.29 -17.72 9.69
C LEU A 12 -21.23 -16.22 9.96
N GLU A 13 -22.36 -15.54 9.84
CA GLU A 13 -22.50 -14.09 10.05
C GLU A 13 -22.06 -13.67 11.47
N GLU A 14 -22.43 -14.44 12.49
CA GLU A 14 -22.03 -14.18 13.88
C GLU A 14 -20.50 -14.15 14.07
N SER A 15 -19.77 -15.04 13.38
CA SER A 15 -18.30 -15.07 13.46
C SER A 15 -17.66 -13.82 12.84
N HIS A 16 -18.27 -13.25 11.80
CA HIS A 16 -17.85 -11.97 11.23
C HIS A 16 -18.15 -10.83 12.20
N LEU A 17 -19.36 -10.78 12.75
CA LEU A 17 -19.77 -9.75 13.70
C LEU A 17 -18.92 -9.77 14.97
N ASP A 18 -18.58 -10.96 15.49
CA ASP A 18 -17.70 -11.13 16.65
C ASP A 18 -16.26 -10.70 16.37
N GLU A 19 -15.76 -10.90 15.16
CA GLU A 19 -14.42 -10.44 14.77
C GLU A 19 -14.39 -8.92 14.59
N LEU A 20 -15.42 -8.36 13.95
CA LEU A 20 -15.56 -6.94 13.73
C LEU A 20 -15.77 -6.20 15.06
N SER A 21 -16.60 -6.72 15.96
CA SER A 21 -16.82 -6.19 17.30
C SER A 21 -15.56 -6.28 18.18
N ARG A 22 -14.79 -7.37 18.07
CA ARG A 22 -13.49 -7.50 18.75
C ARG A 22 -12.51 -6.45 18.23
N TYR A 23 -12.48 -6.24 16.93
CA TYR A 23 -11.67 -5.18 16.31
C TYR A 23 -12.11 -3.80 16.81
N VAL A 24 -13.39 -3.47 16.77
CA VAL A 24 -13.92 -2.19 17.26
C VAL A 24 -13.54 -1.95 18.73
N ARG A 25 -13.73 -2.93 19.62
CA ARG A 25 -13.34 -2.82 21.03
C ARG A 25 -11.84 -2.64 21.23
N LEU A 26 -11.02 -3.36 20.45
CA LEU A 26 -9.57 -3.20 20.47
C LEU A 26 -9.19 -1.78 20.02
N MET A 27 -9.86 -1.25 19.01
CA MET A 27 -9.63 0.08 18.45
C MET A 27 -10.05 1.20 19.42
N GLU A 28 -11.22 1.08 20.05
CA GLU A 28 -11.73 2.03 21.05
C GLU A 28 -10.92 2.04 22.35
N SER A 29 -10.26 0.93 22.70
CA SER A 29 -9.39 0.86 23.88
C SER A 29 -8.04 1.57 23.70
N ARG A 30 -7.64 1.86 22.46
CA ARG A 30 -6.31 2.42 22.11
C ARG A 30 -6.35 3.82 21.51
N SER A 31 -7.53 4.35 21.18
CA SER A 31 -7.69 5.70 20.64
C SER A 31 -8.26 6.63 21.69
N ILE A 32 -7.43 7.53 22.23
CA ILE A 32 -7.91 8.58 23.15
C ILE A 32 -8.74 9.63 22.38
N PHE A 33 -8.47 9.83 21.09
CA PHE A 33 -9.22 10.80 20.27
C PHE A 33 -10.58 10.31 19.80
N SER A 34 -10.80 9.00 19.72
CA SER A 34 -12.16 8.47 19.54
C SER A 34 -13.08 8.90 20.70
N ARG A 35 -12.57 8.87 21.94
CA ARG A 35 -13.30 9.32 23.14
C ARG A 35 -13.43 10.85 23.21
N VAL A 36 -12.34 11.59 22.94
CA VAL A 36 -12.37 13.06 22.87
C VAL A 36 -13.33 13.55 21.78
N ASN A 37 -13.48 12.82 20.67
CA ASN A 37 -14.45 13.18 19.62
C ASN A 37 -15.90 13.13 20.13
N ALA A 38 -16.21 12.28 21.12
CA ALA A 38 -17.50 12.26 21.80
C ALA A 38 -17.65 13.45 22.77
N GLU A 39 -16.59 13.80 23.51
CA GLU A 39 -16.61 14.84 24.57
C GLU A 39 -16.56 16.29 24.04
N VAL A 40 -15.90 16.56 22.91
CA VAL A 40 -15.82 17.92 22.31
C VAL A 40 -17.15 18.33 21.62
N SER A 41 -18.20 17.53 21.77
CA SER A 41 -19.56 17.84 21.32
C SER A 41 -20.35 18.50 22.46
N GLY A 42 -19.97 19.72 22.84
CA GLY A 42 -20.72 20.49 23.85
C GLY A 42 -19.91 21.56 24.56
N ASP A 43 -18.65 21.27 24.88
CA ASP A 43 -17.75 22.18 25.62
C ASP A 43 -16.51 22.61 24.81
N HIS A 44 -15.96 23.77 25.17
CA HIS A 44 -14.76 24.33 24.55
C HIS A 44 -13.50 23.65 25.12
N PHE A 45 -12.89 22.76 24.34
CA PHE A 45 -11.59 22.18 24.67
C PHE A 45 -10.47 23.04 24.07
N ALA A 46 -9.68 23.70 24.92
CA ALA A 46 -8.50 24.44 24.51
C ALA A 46 -7.23 23.76 25.05
N LEU A 47 -6.24 23.58 24.19
CA LEU A 47 -4.94 23.08 24.62
C LEU A 47 -4.21 24.19 25.35
N GLY A 48 -3.95 24.00 26.65
CA GLY A 48 -3.17 24.93 27.45
C GLY A 48 -1.75 25.10 26.91
N SER A 49 -1.18 26.30 27.04
CA SER A 49 0.18 26.61 26.57
C SER A 49 1.26 25.69 27.17
N GLY A 50 1.03 25.14 28.36
CA GLY A 50 1.89 24.14 28.99
C GLY A 50 1.95 22.79 28.27
N ILE A 51 1.04 22.49 27.32
CA ILE A 51 1.16 21.26 26.55
C ILE A 51 2.40 21.30 25.64
N LEU A 52 2.79 22.50 25.17
CA LEU A 52 3.98 22.72 24.33
C LEU A 52 5.26 22.23 25.00
N SER A 53 5.42 22.45 26.31
CA SER A 53 6.60 21.97 27.06
C SER A 53 6.65 20.45 27.19
N HIS A 54 5.53 19.76 26.96
CA HIS A 54 5.42 18.31 27.02
C HIS A 54 5.21 17.66 25.63
N VAL A 55 5.16 18.45 24.56
CA VAL A 55 4.95 17.96 23.18
C VAL A 55 5.93 16.84 22.84
N ASN A 56 7.21 16.94 23.20
CA ASN A 56 8.17 15.88 22.87
C ASN A 56 7.85 14.52 23.52
N ALA A 57 7.19 14.48 24.68
CA ALA A 57 6.76 13.23 25.31
C ALA A 57 5.65 12.53 24.52
N PHE A 58 4.83 13.29 23.78
CA PHE A 58 3.75 12.77 22.94
C PHE A 58 4.20 12.32 21.54
N PHE A 59 5.44 12.64 21.16
CA PHE A 59 6.01 12.33 19.85
C PHE A 59 7.04 11.19 19.87
N ASP A 60 7.14 10.47 20.98
CA ASP A 60 8.00 9.30 21.12
C ASP A 60 7.53 8.13 20.23
N GLN A 61 8.44 7.20 19.91
CA GLN A 61 8.17 6.00 19.11
C GLN A 61 7.10 5.08 19.71
N LYS A 62 6.73 5.28 20.98
CA LYS A 62 5.67 4.53 21.66
C LYS A 62 4.26 5.01 21.32
N ASN A 63 4.10 6.26 20.85
CA ASN A 63 2.81 6.88 20.54
C ASN A 63 2.75 7.35 19.08
N LYS A 64 3.17 6.49 18.14
CA LYS A 64 3.30 6.88 16.73
C LYS A 64 1.97 7.33 16.13
N SER A 65 0.87 6.64 16.42
CA SER A 65 -0.45 7.02 15.86
C SER A 65 -0.87 8.41 16.32
N PHE A 66 -0.54 8.79 17.55
CA PHE A 66 -0.87 10.11 18.07
C PHE A 66 -0.03 11.22 17.42
N SER A 67 1.29 11.01 17.32
CA SER A 67 2.20 11.91 16.60
C SER A 67 1.79 12.11 15.13
N LYS A 68 1.34 11.04 14.48
CA LYS A 68 0.85 11.04 13.10
C LYS A 68 -0.51 11.71 12.94
N LEU A 69 -1.39 11.66 13.95
CA LEU A 69 -2.63 12.45 13.97
C LEU A 69 -2.31 13.95 13.92
N TRP A 70 -1.33 14.42 14.70
CA TRP A 70 -0.93 15.84 14.71
C TRP A 70 -0.33 16.25 13.36
N GLN A 71 0.48 15.37 12.76
CA GLN A 71 0.99 15.57 11.41
C GLN A 71 -0.15 15.73 10.39
N GLY A 72 -1.15 14.84 10.43
CA GLY A 72 -2.31 14.91 9.54
C GLY A 72 -3.17 16.15 9.80
N ALA A 73 -3.33 16.56 11.06
CA ALA A 73 -4.02 17.78 11.44
C ALA A 73 -3.32 19.03 10.89
N SER A 74 -1.98 19.05 10.86
CA SER A 74 -1.20 20.11 10.21
C SER A 74 -1.48 20.16 8.71
N TYR A 75 -1.49 19.02 8.01
CA TYR A 75 -1.76 19.02 6.56
C TYR A 75 -3.16 19.47 6.22
N LEU A 76 -4.15 18.99 6.97
CA LEU A 76 -5.54 19.41 6.79
C LEU A 76 -5.70 20.92 7.05
N THR A 77 -5.10 21.43 8.13
CA THR A 77 -5.17 22.87 8.46
C THR A 77 -4.52 23.74 7.39
N GLU A 78 -3.34 23.37 6.90
CA GLU A 78 -2.68 24.11 5.82
C GLU A 78 -3.47 24.06 4.50
N PHE A 79 -4.05 22.91 4.19
CA PHE A 79 -4.91 22.77 3.01
C PHE A 79 -6.12 23.70 3.10
N ILE A 80 -6.77 23.77 4.26
CA ILE A 80 -7.91 24.66 4.49
C ILE A 80 -7.47 26.13 4.39
N ASN A 81 -6.37 26.51 5.01
CA ASN A 81 -5.82 27.87 4.92
C ASN A 81 -5.51 28.25 3.46
N LEU A 82 -4.98 27.31 2.67
CA LEU A 82 -4.71 27.53 1.24
C LEU A 82 -6.00 27.76 0.45
N LEU A 83 -7.04 26.93 0.66
CA LEU A 83 -8.33 27.11 0.00
C LEU A 83 -8.97 28.46 0.36
N ASP A 84 -8.88 28.86 1.63
CA ASP A 84 -9.39 30.13 2.14
C ASP A 84 -8.64 31.31 1.51
N SER A 85 -7.31 31.27 1.50
CA SER A 85 -6.47 32.32 0.88
C SER A 85 -6.71 32.52 -0.62
N ARG A 86 -7.28 31.52 -1.30
CA ARG A 86 -7.64 31.56 -2.72
C ARG A 86 -9.12 31.86 -2.96
N ASN A 87 -9.91 32.11 -1.91
CA ASN A 87 -11.36 32.33 -1.98
C ASN A 87 -12.13 31.18 -2.67
N ILE A 88 -11.65 29.93 -2.51
CA ILE A 88 -12.29 28.73 -3.07
C ILE A 88 -12.68 27.71 -1.98
N LEU A 89 -12.62 28.10 -0.71
CA LEU A 89 -13.03 27.26 0.40
C LEU A 89 -14.55 27.03 0.34
N PRO A 90 -15.02 25.78 0.24
CA PRO A 90 -16.46 25.50 0.23
C PRO A 90 -17.10 25.90 1.57
N ASN A 91 -18.36 26.37 1.51
CA ASN A 91 -19.15 26.70 2.70
C ASN A 91 -19.34 25.52 3.67
N HIS A 92 -19.19 24.29 3.18
CA HIS A 92 -19.29 23.08 3.99
C HIS A 92 -18.19 22.10 3.59
N LEU A 93 -17.04 22.16 4.28
CA LEU A 93 -15.96 21.20 4.12
C LEU A 93 -15.87 20.35 5.37
N HIS A 94 -15.99 19.02 5.25
CA HIS A 94 -15.80 18.12 6.38
C HIS A 94 -14.40 17.49 6.32
N GLY A 95 -13.56 17.83 7.30
CA GLY A 95 -12.19 17.35 7.37
C GLY A 95 -12.10 16.09 8.24
N HIS A 96 -11.38 15.08 7.76
CA HIS A 96 -11.09 13.86 8.50
C HIS A 96 -9.59 13.63 8.53
N VAL A 97 -9.06 13.36 9.72
CA VAL A 97 -7.69 12.91 9.90
C VAL A 97 -7.72 11.55 10.56
N LEU A 98 -7.09 10.57 9.92
CA LEU A 98 -6.91 9.23 10.43
C LEU A 98 -5.42 8.92 10.45
N SER A 99 -4.95 8.41 11.58
CA SER A 99 -3.63 7.84 11.72
C SER A 99 -3.74 6.36 11.98
N ILE A 100 -3.11 5.56 11.13
CA ILE A 100 -3.04 4.11 11.25
C ILE A 100 -1.58 3.72 11.31
N THR A 101 -1.16 3.08 12.38
CA THR A 101 0.20 2.55 12.53
C THR A 101 0.16 1.14 13.11
N SER A 102 1.30 0.45 13.13
CA SER A 102 1.45 -0.84 13.83
C SER A 102 1.06 -0.77 15.30
N ASP A 103 1.16 0.42 15.90
CA ASP A 103 1.03 0.62 17.34
C ASP A 103 -0.41 1.00 17.73
N GLY A 104 -1.26 1.37 16.77
CA GLY A 104 -2.67 1.65 16.99
C GLY A 104 -3.31 2.56 15.93
N LEU A 105 -4.51 3.05 16.21
CA LEU A 105 -5.23 4.01 15.38
C LEU A 105 -5.63 5.22 16.20
N GLU A 106 -5.56 6.40 15.59
CA GLU A 106 -6.14 7.63 16.11
C GLU A 106 -6.91 8.35 15.01
N GLY A 107 -8.01 9.02 15.37
CA GLY A 107 -8.86 9.68 14.40
C GLY A 107 -9.57 10.89 14.96
N MET A 108 -9.68 11.94 14.15
CA MET A 108 -10.49 13.11 14.47
C MET A 108 -11.13 13.68 13.20
N ASN A 109 -12.34 14.21 13.35
CA ASN A 109 -13.05 14.85 12.26
C ASN A 109 -13.68 16.16 12.75
N ALA A 110 -13.89 17.08 11.82
CA ALA A 110 -14.61 18.31 12.10
C ALA A 110 -15.20 18.92 10.83
N PRO A 111 -16.37 19.57 10.92
CA PRO A 111 -16.80 20.50 9.91
C PRO A 111 -15.94 21.78 9.98
N PHE A 112 -15.41 22.17 8.84
CA PHE A 112 -14.75 23.45 8.59
C PHE A 112 -15.69 24.33 7.78
N ASN A 113 -16.20 25.36 8.45
CA ASN A 113 -17.05 26.37 7.85
C ASN A 113 -16.50 27.74 8.28
N PRO A 114 -16.22 28.66 7.35
CA PRO A 114 -15.76 30.01 7.68
C PRO A 114 -16.70 30.77 8.62
N ASN A 115 -18.00 30.46 8.56
CA ASN A 115 -19.07 31.17 9.27
C ASN A 115 -19.48 30.52 10.58
N MET A 116 -18.86 29.40 10.98
CA MET A 116 -19.19 28.71 12.22
C MET A 116 -17.92 28.38 13.00
N ASP A 117 -17.90 28.80 14.26
CA ASP A 117 -16.87 28.33 15.17
C ASP A 117 -17.20 26.90 15.62
N ASN A 118 -16.24 25.98 15.43
CA ASN A 118 -16.42 24.58 15.78
C ASN A 118 -15.27 24.12 16.69
N PRO A 119 -15.56 23.68 17.93
CA PRO A 119 -14.53 23.25 18.88
C PRO A 119 -13.60 22.15 18.36
N LYS A 120 -14.12 21.19 17.56
CA LYS A 120 -13.31 20.13 16.95
C LYS A 120 -12.40 20.67 15.85
N ALA A 121 -12.90 21.61 15.04
CA ALA A 121 -12.10 22.30 14.03
C ALA A 121 -10.99 23.12 14.69
N ASN A 122 -11.28 23.79 15.81
CA ASN A 122 -10.30 24.53 16.59
C ASN A 122 -9.24 23.63 17.20
N LEU A 123 -9.62 22.46 17.71
CA LEU A 123 -8.68 21.47 18.20
C LEU A 123 -7.76 20.96 17.06
N LEU A 124 -8.32 20.62 15.88
CA LEU A 124 -7.51 20.24 14.71
C LEU A 124 -6.51 21.34 14.32
N ARG A 125 -6.95 22.60 14.31
CA ARG A 125 -6.08 23.77 14.04
C ARG A 125 -4.98 23.90 15.09
N GLN A 126 -5.31 23.75 16.38
CA GLN A 126 -4.34 23.82 17.47
C GLN A 126 -3.29 22.70 17.34
N LEU A 127 -3.72 21.45 17.14
CA LEU A 127 -2.80 20.32 16.91
C LEU A 127 -1.88 20.56 15.71
N GLY A 128 -2.42 21.06 14.61
CA GLY A 128 -1.65 21.40 13.41
C GLY A 128 -0.60 22.48 13.68
N LYS A 129 -0.98 23.58 14.35
CA LYS A 129 -0.05 24.65 14.73
C LYS A 129 1.06 24.13 15.65
N LEU A 130 0.73 23.32 16.65
CA LEU A 130 1.72 22.75 17.57
C LEU A 130 2.71 21.82 16.84
N TYR A 131 2.23 21.01 15.89
CA TYR A 131 3.09 20.20 15.02
C TYR A 131 4.06 21.06 14.20
N GLN A 132 3.59 22.19 13.66
CA GLN A 132 4.43 23.13 12.91
C GLN A 132 5.48 23.82 13.78
N HIS A 133 5.14 24.23 15.01
CA HIS A 133 6.12 24.83 15.93
C HIS A 133 7.29 23.88 16.22
N LYS A 134 7.03 22.57 16.25
CA LYS A 134 8.09 21.56 16.34
C LYS A 134 8.97 21.51 15.09
N ARG A 135 8.40 21.75 13.90
CA ARG A 135 9.13 21.82 12.62
C ARG A 135 9.87 23.15 12.42
N SER A 136 9.33 24.27 12.90
CA SER A 136 9.85 25.64 12.67
C SER A 136 11.26 25.90 13.23
N ASN A 137 11.83 24.99 14.01
CA ASN A 137 13.23 25.07 14.42
C ASN A 137 14.21 24.50 13.38
N VAL A 138 13.72 24.01 12.23
CA VAL A 138 14.55 23.53 11.13
C VAL A 138 14.50 24.56 10.01
N ASP A 139 15.66 25.11 9.66
CA ASP A 139 15.84 25.97 8.48
C ASP A 139 15.23 25.29 7.23
N PRO A 140 14.32 25.95 6.48
CA PRO A 140 13.69 25.39 5.28
C PRO A 140 14.70 24.83 4.27
N ASP A 141 15.87 25.45 4.13
CA ASP A 141 16.91 24.98 3.22
C ASP A 141 17.58 23.69 3.75
N VAL A 142 17.66 23.53 5.07
CA VAL A 142 18.11 22.28 5.71
C VAL A 142 17.08 21.17 5.51
N ASP A 143 15.78 21.49 5.59
CA ASP A 143 14.70 20.52 5.35
C ASP A 143 14.67 20.05 3.89
N ILE A 144 14.79 20.98 2.92
CA ILE A 144 14.85 20.64 1.49
C ILE A 144 16.06 19.75 1.18
N ARG A 145 17.25 20.07 1.73
CA ARG A 145 18.45 19.23 1.56
C ARG A 145 18.28 17.85 2.21
N SER A 146 17.59 17.79 3.35
CA SER A 146 17.28 16.53 4.03
C SER A 146 16.32 15.66 3.21
N VAL A 147 15.24 16.24 2.69
CA VAL A 147 14.28 15.57 1.81
C VAL A 147 14.97 15.09 0.54
N PHE A 148 15.79 15.91 -0.10
CA PHE A 148 16.57 15.50 -1.28
C PHE A 148 17.48 14.30 -0.98
N ARG A 149 18.19 14.33 0.16
CA ARG A 149 19.05 13.22 0.59
C ARG A 149 18.23 11.95 0.87
N HIS A 150 17.03 12.08 1.43
CA HIS A 150 16.13 10.97 1.68
C HIS A 150 15.63 10.34 0.37
N ILE A 151 15.17 11.17 -0.57
CA ILE A 151 14.76 10.73 -1.92
C ILE A 151 15.93 10.00 -2.59
N LYS A 152 17.12 10.61 -2.61
CA LYS A 152 18.33 9.97 -3.18
C LYS A 152 18.62 8.61 -2.56
N ARG A 153 18.50 8.45 -1.25
CA ARG A 153 18.73 7.17 -0.55
C ARG A 153 17.65 6.12 -0.82
N ALA A 154 16.43 6.54 -1.13
CA ALA A 154 15.31 5.65 -1.42
C ALA A 154 15.34 5.09 -2.86
N LEU A 155 16.14 5.69 -3.75
CA LEU A 155 16.27 5.21 -5.13
C LEU A 155 17.01 3.86 -5.20
N PRO A 156 16.69 2.98 -6.16
CA PRO A 156 17.52 1.81 -6.48
C PRO A 156 18.98 2.19 -6.77
N ALA A 157 19.92 1.28 -6.49
CA ALA A 157 21.36 1.55 -6.61
C ALA A 157 21.79 2.06 -7.99
N THR A 158 21.16 1.54 -9.06
CA THR A 158 21.35 1.97 -10.46
C THR A 158 20.98 3.45 -10.65
N PHE A 159 19.89 3.90 -10.04
CA PHE A 159 19.43 5.28 -10.08
C PHE A 159 20.26 6.18 -9.17
N GLN A 160 20.66 5.69 -7.99
CA GLN A 160 21.55 6.45 -7.10
C GLN A 160 22.87 6.80 -7.78
N ALA A 161 23.47 5.85 -8.51
CA ALA A 161 24.71 6.07 -9.25
C ALA A 161 24.53 7.12 -10.36
N GLN A 162 23.42 7.07 -11.10
CA GLN A 162 23.12 8.06 -12.14
C GLN A 162 22.86 9.45 -11.54
N VAL A 163 22.08 9.55 -10.47
CA VAL A 163 21.85 10.81 -9.74
C VAL A 163 23.16 11.37 -9.18
N GLN A 164 24.04 10.54 -8.60
CA GLN A 164 25.35 10.97 -8.11
C GLN A 164 26.25 11.48 -9.23
N LYS A 165 26.18 10.89 -10.43
CA LYS A 165 26.95 11.33 -11.60
C LYS A 165 26.47 12.68 -12.12
N HIS A 166 25.15 12.89 -12.18
CA HIS A 166 24.55 14.12 -12.71
C HIS A 166 24.44 15.26 -11.68
N LEU A 167 24.37 14.93 -10.39
CA LEU A 167 24.34 15.87 -9.27
C LEU A 167 25.46 15.52 -8.30
N GLN A 168 26.69 15.87 -8.69
CA GLN A 168 27.87 15.71 -7.84
C GLN A 168 27.75 16.57 -6.58
N ASP A 169 27.23 17.79 -6.75
CA ASP A 169 26.92 18.72 -5.67
C ASP A 169 25.40 18.83 -5.44
N LEU A 170 25.04 19.23 -4.22
CA LEU A 170 23.66 19.60 -3.89
C LEU A 170 23.27 20.83 -4.73
N PRO A 171 22.17 20.76 -5.50
CA PRO A 171 21.70 21.89 -6.26
C PRO A 171 21.38 23.07 -5.34
N THR A 172 21.59 24.29 -5.83
CA THR A 172 21.22 25.50 -5.08
C THR A 172 19.70 25.67 -5.06
N PRO A 173 19.14 26.26 -3.99
CA PRO A 173 17.71 26.58 -3.94
C PRO A 173 17.30 27.37 -5.20
N LYS A 174 16.18 26.97 -5.82
CA LYS A 174 15.61 27.54 -7.07
C LYS A 174 16.36 27.18 -8.37
N GLN A 175 17.41 26.37 -8.33
CA GLN A 175 18.01 25.82 -9.55
C GLN A 175 17.05 24.83 -10.22
N ILE A 176 16.76 25.04 -11.51
CA ILE A 176 16.01 24.08 -12.32
C ILE A 176 16.95 22.96 -12.72
N ILE A 177 16.53 21.72 -12.47
CA ILE A 177 17.30 20.52 -12.80
C ILE A 177 16.44 19.63 -13.68
N ASP A 178 16.95 19.30 -14.86
CA ASP A 178 16.37 18.28 -15.72
C ASP A 178 17.25 17.02 -15.64
N LEU A 179 16.67 15.91 -15.16
CA LEU A 179 17.35 14.63 -15.01
C LEU A 179 16.64 13.58 -15.83
N ARG A 180 17.35 13.05 -16.82
CA ARG A 180 16.91 11.87 -17.56
C ARG A 180 17.68 10.65 -17.09
N ILE A 181 16.98 9.76 -16.39
CA ILE A 181 17.52 8.51 -15.84
C ILE A 181 16.97 7.35 -16.69
N GLN A 182 17.82 6.36 -16.98
CA GLN A 182 17.42 5.16 -17.72
C GLN A 182 17.94 3.92 -16.99
N GLU A 183 17.14 2.86 -16.93
CA GLU A 183 17.61 1.52 -16.58
C GLU A 183 17.13 0.48 -17.58
N THR A 184 17.94 -0.55 -17.73
CA THR A 184 17.54 -1.78 -18.41
C THR A 184 17.08 -2.77 -17.34
N VAL A 185 15.86 -3.29 -17.47
CA VAL A 185 15.30 -4.26 -16.52
C VAL A 185 15.46 -5.68 -17.09
N ASP A 186 16.62 -6.29 -16.87
CA ASP A 186 17.04 -7.54 -17.53
C ASP A 186 16.25 -8.80 -17.12
N LYS A 187 15.41 -8.69 -16.08
CA LYS A 187 14.62 -9.80 -15.51
C LYS A 187 13.13 -9.53 -15.45
N PHE A 188 12.67 -8.46 -16.09
CA PHE A 188 11.24 -8.18 -16.18
C PHE A 188 10.58 -9.13 -17.18
N ILE A 189 9.69 -9.96 -16.69
CA ILE A 189 8.82 -10.78 -17.52
C ILE A 189 7.48 -10.08 -17.57
N ASN A 190 7.07 -9.64 -18.76
CA ASN A 190 5.79 -8.98 -18.93
C ASN A 190 4.65 -10.02 -18.76
N PRO A 191 3.70 -9.82 -17.83
CA PRO A 191 2.66 -10.80 -17.54
C PRO A 191 1.74 -11.16 -18.71
N VAL A 192 1.63 -10.27 -19.71
CA VAL A 192 0.79 -10.50 -20.89
C VAL A 192 1.57 -11.06 -22.08
N THR A 193 2.90 -11.10 -22.02
CA THR A 193 3.71 -11.71 -23.08
C THR A 193 3.54 -13.22 -23.03
N GLU A 194 3.29 -13.82 -24.19
CA GLU A 194 3.23 -15.28 -24.31
C GLU A 194 4.63 -15.84 -24.56
N TYR A 195 4.98 -16.89 -23.83
CA TYR A 195 6.26 -17.57 -23.89
C TYR A 195 6.05 -19.03 -24.30
N PRO A 196 6.95 -19.61 -25.11
CA PRO A 196 6.88 -21.03 -25.44
C PRO A 196 6.82 -21.90 -24.19
N TYR A 197 5.96 -22.92 -24.20
CA TYR A 197 5.80 -23.90 -23.12
C TYR A 197 7.14 -24.43 -22.59
N THR A 198 8.09 -24.73 -23.48
CA THR A 198 9.43 -25.22 -23.11
C THR A 198 10.23 -24.22 -22.28
N ILE A 199 10.12 -22.93 -22.57
CA ILE A 199 10.78 -21.86 -21.79
C ILE A 199 10.14 -21.75 -20.41
N VAL A 200 8.81 -21.80 -20.35
CA VAL A 200 8.05 -21.77 -19.09
C VAL A 200 8.39 -22.95 -18.20
N CYS A 201 8.50 -24.15 -18.76
CA CYS A 201 8.91 -25.35 -18.01
C CYS A 201 10.30 -25.20 -17.39
N ASN A 202 11.21 -24.51 -18.08
CA ASN A 202 12.56 -24.24 -17.57
C ASN A 202 12.59 -23.14 -16.48
N TRP A 203 11.56 -22.30 -16.39
CA TRP A 203 11.44 -21.32 -15.30
C TRP A 203 10.99 -21.95 -13.99
N LEU A 204 10.18 -23.01 -14.06
CA LEU A 204 9.79 -23.79 -12.90
C LEU A 204 11.03 -24.53 -12.39
N LYS A 205 11.55 -24.10 -11.24
CA LYS A 205 12.69 -24.75 -10.60
C LYS A 205 12.20 -25.94 -9.76
N ASN A 206 12.96 -27.04 -9.81
CA ASN A 206 12.85 -28.11 -8.82
C ASN A 206 13.49 -27.61 -7.53
N GLU A 207 12.73 -26.84 -6.74
CA GLU A 207 13.14 -26.48 -5.39
C GLU A 207 12.96 -27.70 -4.49
N THR A 208 13.96 -28.59 -4.48
CA THR A 208 14.01 -29.75 -3.58
C THR A 208 15.11 -29.63 -2.52
N GLN A 209 15.91 -28.55 -2.53
CA GLN A 209 17.01 -28.39 -1.58
C GLN A 209 17.13 -26.96 -1.08
N GLY A 210 16.54 -26.74 0.09
CA GLY A 210 16.84 -25.63 0.98
C GLY A 210 16.43 -26.01 2.39
N LYS A 211 17.37 -26.59 3.16
CA LYS A 211 17.14 -27.13 4.52
C LYS A 211 16.57 -26.14 5.56
N ASP A 212 16.32 -24.87 5.20
CA ASP A 212 15.82 -23.85 6.12
C ASP A 212 14.69 -22.94 5.58
N ASN A 213 14.14 -23.17 4.37
CA ASN A 213 13.25 -22.18 3.72
C ASN A 213 11.78 -22.59 3.51
N GLY A 214 11.23 -23.50 4.34
CA GLY A 214 9.80 -23.84 4.27
C GLY A 214 9.36 -24.58 3.00
N ILE A 215 10.30 -24.92 2.11
CA ILE A 215 10.08 -25.65 0.85
C ILE A 215 9.56 -27.06 1.12
N ASP A 216 10.04 -27.72 2.18
CA ASP A 216 9.55 -29.05 2.59
C ASP A 216 8.05 -29.00 2.95
N LYS A 217 7.58 -27.90 3.56
CA LYS A 217 6.15 -27.71 3.87
C LYS A 217 5.29 -27.55 2.62
N VAL A 218 5.87 -27.02 1.55
CA VAL A 218 5.16 -26.80 0.28
C VAL A 218 5.08 -28.11 -0.50
N ALA A 219 6.16 -28.90 -0.54
CA ALA A 219 6.12 -30.24 -1.14
C ALA A 219 5.15 -31.18 -0.39
N ASP A 220 5.13 -31.13 0.94
CA ASP A 220 4.16 -31.86 1.77
C ASP A 220 2.72 -31.46 1.48
N TYR A 221 2.48 -30.17 1.20
CA TYR A 221 1.15 -29.64 0.85
C TYR A 221 0.63 -30.17 -0.50
N PHE A 222 1.49 -30.23 -1.52
CA PHE A 222 1.12 -30.74 -2.84
C PHE A 222 1.19 -32.28 -2.95
N GLY A 223 1.82 -32.97 -2.00
CA GLY A 223 2.12 -34.41 -2.08
C GLY A 223 3.17 -34.79 -3.14
N GLN A 224 3.73 -33.80 -3.84
CA GLN A 224 4.75 -33.91 -4.87
C GLN A 224 5.51 -32.59 -5.00
N THR A 225 6.51 -32.50 -5.88
CA THR A 225 7.21 -31.21 -6.03
C THR A 225 6.26 -30.16 -6.64
N PRO A 226 6.34 -28.88 -6.21
CA PRO A 226 5.48 -27.82 -6.77
C PRO A 226 5.60 -27.72 -8.30
N GLN A 227 6.80 -28.00 -8.83
CA GLN A 227 7.04 -28.08 -10.26
C GLN A 227 6.17 -29.16 -10.92
N GLN A 228 6.12 -30.37 -10.36
CA GLN A 228 5.30 -31.46 -10.90
C GLN A 228 3.82 -31.10 -10.88
N ALA A 229 3.32 -30.57 -9.77
CA ALA A 229 1.91 -30.19 -9.62
C ALA A 229 1.47 -29.12 -10.62
N ILE A 230 2.30 -28.10 -10.85
CA ILE A 230 2.01 -27.05 -11.83
C ILE A 230 2.08 -27.60 -13.26
N LEU A 231 3.08 -28.43 -13.57
CA LEU A 231 3.25 -29.01 -14.91
C LEU A 231 2.10 -29.95 -15.28
N GLU A 232 1.57 -30.74 -14.34
CA GLU A 232 0.44 -31.62 -14.58
C GLU A 232 -0.81 -30.83 -14.98
N ILE A 233 -1.12 -29.73 -14.28
CA ILE A 233 -2.27 -28.89 -14.61
C ILE A 233 -2.08 -28.20 -15.96
N LEU A 234 -0.88 -27.69 -16.25
CA LEU A 234 -0.58 -27.10 -17.55
C LEU A 234 -0.71 -28.12 -18.70
N GLN A 235 -0.39 -29.40 -18.45
CA GLN A 235 -0.60 -30.49 -19.42
C GLN A 235 -2.07 -30.88 -19.56
N GLN A 236 -2.83 -30.89 -18.46
CA GLN A 236 -4.27 -31.16 -18.49
C GLN A 236 -5.02 -30.10 -19.29
N ASP A 237 -4.72 -28.82 -19.05
CA ASP A 237 -5.34 -27.70 -19.77
C ASP A 237 -5.00 -27.76 -21.27
N ARG A 238 -3.76 -28.15 -21.61
CA ARG A 238 -3.34 -28.37 -23.01
C ARG A 238 -4.07 -29.54 -23.66
N SER A 239 -4.25 -30.64 -22.93
CA SER A 239 -4.98 -31.82 -23.41
C SER A 239 -6.47 -31.50 -23.65
N ALA A 240 -7.06 -30.65 -22.80
CA ALA A 240 -8.44 -30.19 -22.94
C ALA A 240 -8.66 -29.25 -24.14
N GLU A 241 -7.70 -28.35 -24.43
CA GLU A 241 -7.73 -27.50 -25.63
C GLU A 241 -7.50 -28.28 -26.94
N ALA A 242 -6.78 -29.40 -26.88
CA ALA A 242 -6.50 -30.27 -28.01
C ALA A 242 -7.64 -31.26 -28.34
N ASP A 243 -8.64 -31.42 -27.47
CA ASP A 243 -9.79 -32.31 -27.73
C ASP A 243 -10.68 -31.73 -28.85
N PRO A 244 -10.85 -32.45 -29.99
CA PRO A 244 -11.68 -31.99 -31.11
C PRO A 244 -13.16 -31.78 -30.75
N ARG A 245 -13.64 -32.24 -29.58
CA ARG A 245 -15.00 -31.97 -29.09
C ARG A 245 -15.18 -30.54 -28.60
N HIS A 246 -14.13 -29.88 -28.10
CA HIS A 246 -14.17 -28.47 -27.65
C HIS A 246 -13.97 -27.47 -28.79
N GLN A 247 -13.46 -27.90 -29.95
CA GLN A 247 -13.27 -27.04 -31.13
C GLN A 247 -14.55 -26.83 -31.97
N LYS A 248 -15.67 -27.48 -31.63
CA LYS A 248 -16.92 -27.41 -32.41
C LYS A 248 -17.73 -26.11 -32.24
N ASN A 249 -17.40 -25.23 -31.30
CA ASN A 249 -18.19 -24.02 -31.04
C ASN A 249 -17.61 -22.72 -31.62
N ALA A 250 -16.54 -22.78 -32.42
CA ALA A 250 -15.95 -21.59 -33.04
C ALA A 250 -15.88 -21.71 -34.58
N LYS A 251 -17.03 -21.76 -35.25
CA LYS A 251 -17.09 -21.54 -36.71
C LYS A 251 -18.32 -20.72 -37.11
N ALA A 252 -18.07 -19.43 -37.38
CA ALA A 252 -18.76 -18.64 -38.41
C ALA A 252 -17.81 -17.52 -38.90
N GLU A 253 -16.93 -17.88 -39.86
CA GLU A 253 -16.36 -17.11 -41.01
C GLU A 253 -15.71 -15.70 -40.86
N PRO A 254 -14.95 -15.19 -41.87
CA PRO A 254 -13.95 -15.85 -42.72
C PRO A 254 -12.61 -15.08 -42.89
N ARG A 255 -11.57 -15.85 -43.26
CA ARG A 255 -10.44 -15.53 -44.18
C ARG A 255 -9.68 -14.20 -44.02
N HIS A 256 -8.52 -14.28 -43.36
CA HIS A 256 -7.25 -13.86 -43.97
C HIS A 256 -6.10 -14.72 -43.41
N GLN A 257 -5.53 -15.58 -44.27
CA GLN A 257 -4.35 -16.35 -43.95
C GLN A 257 -3.13 -15.41 -43.95
N LYS A 258 -2.59 -15.13 -42.76
CA LYS A 258 -1.15 -14.88 -42.61
C LYS A 258 -0.54 -16.16 -42.07
N THR A 259 0.36 -16.74 -42.85
CA THR A 259 1.25 -17.85 -42.52
C THR A 259 1.95 -17.57 -41.19
N LYS A 260 1.46 -18.18 -40.10
CA LYS A 260 2.22 -18.31 -38.85
C LYS A 260 3.21 -19.47 -39.04
N PRO A 261 4.51 -19.28 -38.76
CA PRO A 261 5.47 -20.36 -38.80
C PRO A 261 5.07 -21.44 -37.79
N GLN A 262 5.23 -22.70 -38.21
CA GLN A 262 4.99 -23.90 -37.41
C GLN A 262 5.92 -23.91 -36.19
N SER A 263 5.40 -23.48 -35.04
CA SER A 263 5.84 -23.96 -33.74
C SER A 263 4.59 -24.42 -32.99
N GLN A 264 4.19 -25.68 -33.17
CA GLN A 264 3.09 -26.32 -32.44
C GLN A 264 3.49 -26.63 -30.99
N ILE A 265 3.96 -25.60 -30.29
CA ILE A 265 4.26 -25.60 -28.87
C ILE A 265 3.47 -24.42 -28.32
N GLY A 266 2.35 -24.70 -27.64
CA GLY A 266 1.44 -23.66 -27.13
C GLY A 266 2.20 -22.61 -26.33
N SER A 267 1.91 -21.34 -26.61
CA SER A 267 2.48 -20.21 -25.90
C SER A 267 1.66 -19.95 -24.63
N LEU A 268 2.32 -19.75 -23.50
CA LEU A 268 1.74 -19.53 -22.18
C LEU A 268 2.15 -18.17 -21.64
N ASN A 269 1.25 -17.46 -20.98
CA ASN A 269 1.58 -16.23 -20.26
C ASN A 269 1.64 -16.47 -18.74
N LEU A 270 2.14 -15.49 -17.98
CA LEU A 270 2.28 -15.60 -16.53
C LEU A 270 0.94 -15.78 -15.80
N ARG A 271 -0.17 -15.29 -16.36
CA ARG A 271 -1.50 -15.48 -15.77
C ARG A 271 -1.93 -16.94 -15.84
N THR A 272 -1.70 -17.61 -16.96
CA THR A 272 -1.98 -19.04 -17.10
C THR A 272 -1.17 -19.87 -16.12
N ILE A 273 0.12 -19.53 -15.94
CA ILE A 273 1.00 -20.19 -14.97
C ILE A 273 0.52 -19.96 -13.53
N HIS A 274 0.15 -18.73 -13.18
CA HIS A 274 -0.39 -18.41 -11.86
C HIS A 274 -1.68 -19.18 -11.56
N ASN A 275 -2.62 -19.24 -12.51
CA ASN A 275 -3.85 -19.99 -12.36
C ASN A 275 -3.59 -21.50 -12.19
N ALA A 276 -2.62 -22.05 -12.90
CA ALA A 276 -2.20 -23.43 -12.72
C ALA A 276 -1.61 -23.67 -11.32
N ALA A 277 -0.80 -22.75 -10.81
CA ALA A 277 -0.28 -22.82 -9.44
C ALA A 277 -1.36 -22.71 -8.37
N VAL A 278 -2.37 -21.85 -8.57
CA VAL A 278 -3.52 -21.75 -7.65
C VAL A 278 -4.38 -23.02 -7.70
N ARG A 279 -4.56 -23.64 -8.85
CA ARG A 279 -5.33 -24.90 -8.98
C ARG A 279 -4.58 -26.12 -8.48
N ALA A 280 -3.25 -26.08 -8.50
CA ALA A 280 -2.43 -27.12 -7.92
C ALA A 280 -2.58 -27.13 -6.39
N ALA A 281 -2.85 -25.96 -5.80
CA ALA A 281 -2.87 -25.74 -4.37
C ALA A 281 -4.25 -26.01 -3.78
#